data_AF-A0A9P5WXD4-F1
#
_entry.id   AF-A0A9P5WXD4-F1
#
_cell.length_a   1.000
_cell.length_b   1.000
_cell.length_c   1.000
_cell.angle_alpha   90.00
_cell.angle_beta   90.00
_cell.angle_gamma   90.00
#
_symmetry.space_group_name_H-M   'P 1'
#
loop_
_entity.id
_entity.type
_entity.pdbx_description
1 polymer ?
#
loop_
_entity_poly.entity_id
_entity_poly.type
_entity_poly.pdbx_seq_one_letter_code
_entity_poly.pdbx_strand_id
1 'polypeptide(L)'
;IDQLTHVPSNKLGCYHLTDEQWDLADDLAEALKIFKQPTQLFSQANVPLIIDVLPLFDDLQASLTALCDDTDDLSPILHIAAQAALLMVEKYTVFTEECEMYYIAIGMC
;
A
#
# COMPACT_ATOMS: atom_id res chain seq x y z
N ILE A 1 -4.46 -8.88 19.72
CA ILE A 1 -3.71 -7.85 20.47
C ILE A 1 -4.26 -7.71 21.88
N ASP A 2 -5.57 -7.58 22.06
CA ASP A 2 -6.21 -7.46 23.38
C ASP A 2 -5.86 -8.55 24.39
N GLN A 3 -5.83 -9.81 23.96
CA GLN A 3 -5.45 -10.91 24.85
C GLN A 3 -4.02 -10.77 25.41
N LEU A 4 -3.14 -10.04 24.72
CA LEU A 4 -1.75 -9.82 25.14
C LEU A 4 -1.59 -8.56 25.98
N THR A 5 -2.37 -7.50 25.72
CA THR A 5 -2.28 -6.20 26.38
C THR A 5 -3.07 -6.14 27.69
N HIS A 6 -4.12 -6.95 27.86
CA HIS A 6 -4.90 -7.04 29.11
C HIS A 6 -4.21 -7.81 30.24
N VAL A 7 -3.15 -8.58 29.96
CA VAL A 7 -2.43 -9.37 30.96
C VAL A 7 -1.38 -8.49 31.65
N PRO A 8 -1.51 -8.18 32.96
CA PRO A 8 -0.61 -7.23 33.62
C PRO A 8 0.86 -7.69 33.66
N SER A 9 1.11 -9.01 33.71
CA SER A 9 2.47 -9.57 33.72
C SER A 9 3.24 -9.31 32.42
N ASN A 10 2.54 -9.07 31.32
CA ASN A 10 3.16 -8.79 30.03
C ASN A 10 3.69 -7.35 29.95
N LYS A 11 3.22 -6.44 30.83
CA LYS A 11 3.58 -5.01 30.82
C LYS A 11 3.32 -4.32 29.47
N LEU A 12 2.33 -4.81 28.71
CA LEU A 12 1.95 -4.30 27.40
C LEU A 12 0.69 -3.41 27.42
N GLY A 13 0.18 -3.07 28.61
CA GLY A 13 -1.06 -2.30 28.74
C GLY A 13 -1.03 -0.93 28.06
N CYS A 14 0.15 -0.32 27.89
CA CYS A 14 0.33 0.94 27.16
C CYS A 14 0.14 0.81 25.64
N TYR A 15 0.04 -0.40 25.10
CA TYR A 15 -0.22 -0.67 23.68
C TYR A 15 -1.67 -1.09 23.41
N HIS A 16 -2.53 -1.08 24.43
CA HIS A 16 -3.95 -1.27 24.20
C HIS A 16 -4.49 -0.07 23.43
N LEU A 17 -5.12 -0.36 22.29
CA LEU A 17 -5.69 0.67 21.43
C LEU A 17 -7.00 1.17 22.05
N THR A 18 -7.26 2.46 21.92
CA THR A 18 -8.58 3.03 22.19
C THR A 18 -9.55 2.64 21.09
N ASP A 19 -10.86 2.81 21.32
CA ASP A 19 -11.89 2.55 20.30
C ASP A 19 -11.61 3.35 19.01
N GLU A 20 -11.27 4.63 19.12
CA GLU A 20 -10.89 5.48 17.98
C GLU A 20 -9.66 4.97 17.21
N GLN A 21 -8.70 4.35 17.93
CA GLN A 21 -7.51 3.78 17.29
C GLN A 21 -7.81 2.43 16.62
N TRP A 22 -8.81 1.70 17.10
CA TRP A 22 -9.33 0.52 16.43
C TRP A 22 -10.04 0.89 15.13
N ASP A 23 -10.90 1.91 15.16
CA ASP A 23 -11.57 2.42 13.97
C ASP A 23 -10.55 2.86 12.91
N LEU A 24 -9.53 3.65 13.31
CA LEU A 24 -8.44 4.05 12.42
C LEU A 24 -7.64 2.84 11.88
N ALA A 25 -7.44 1.81 12.69
CA ALA A 25 -6.72 0.62 12.28
C ALA A 25 -7.52 -0.20 11.25
N ASP A 26 -8.84 -0.23 11.36
CA ASP A 26 -9.73 -0.87 10.40
C ASP A 26 -9.74 -0.11 9.07
N ASP A 27 -9.86 1.22 9.11
CA ASP A 27 -9.73 2.06 7.92
C ASP A 27 -8.37 1.88 7.23
N LEU A 28 -7.29 1.81 8.02
CA LEU A 28 -5.94 1.55 7.52
C LEU A 28 -5.86 0.16 6.87
N ALA A 29 -6.46 -0.86 7.47
CA ALA A 29 -6.47 -2.21 6.93
C ALA A 29 -7.19 -2.27 5.57
N GLU A 30 -8.30 -1.54 5.42
CA GLU A 30 -9.00 -1.39 4.14
C GLU A 30 -8.14 -0.65 3.11
N ALA A 31 -7.56 0.49 3.47
CA ALA A 31 -6.67 1.26 2.58
C ALA A 31 -5.47 0.44 2.11
N LEU A 32 -4.88 -0.39 2.98
CA LEU A 32 -3.73 -1.23 2.64
C LEU A 32 -4.04 -2.35 1.63
N LYS A 33 -5.31 -2.67 1.37
CA LYS A 33 -5.69 -3.72 0.40
C LYS A 33 -5.19 -3.42 -1.01
N ILE A 34 -5.05 -2.15 -1.39
CA ILE A 34 -4.52 -1.74 -2.71
C ILE A 34 -3.11 -2.30 -2.98
N PHE A 35 -2.32 -2.52 -1.93
CA PHE A 35 -0.95 -3.06 -2.04
C PHE A 35 -0.90 -4.59 -2.05
N LYS A 36 -2.00 -5.27 -1.76
CA LYS A 36 -2.01 -6.73 -1.56
C LYS A 36 -1.60 -7.49 -2.82
N GLN A 37 -2.26 -7.22 -3.95
CA GLN A 37 -1.94 -7.87 -5.22
C GLN A 37 -0.50 -7.56 -5.67
N PRO A 38 -0.05 -6.29 -5.70
CA PRO A 38 1.35 -5.93 -5.96
C PRO A 38 2.35 -6.72 -5.12
N THR A 39 2.13 -6.75 -3.80
CA THR A 39 3.04 -7.42 -2.86
C THR A 39 3.07 -8.93 -3.12
N GLN A 40 1.91 -9.54 -3.34
CA GLN A 40 1.82 -10.97 -3.62
C GLN A 40 2.49 -11.34 -4.95
N LEU A 41 2.32 -10.52 -5.99
CA LEU A 41 2.94 -10.74 -7.28
C LEU A 41 4.47 -10.66 -7.17
N PHE A 42 5.00 -9.56 -6.63
CA PHE A 42 6.44 -9.36 -6.50
C PHE A 42 7.13 -10.25 -5.47
N SER A 43 6.36 -10.92 -4.60
CA SER A 43 6.89 -11.94 -3.69
C SER A 43 7.08 -13.31 -4.34
N GLN A 44 6.64 -13.52 -5.59
CA GLN A 44 6.82 -14.78 -6.29
C GLN A 44 8.28 -15.00 -6.66
N ALA A 45 8.81 -16.18 -6.33
CA ALA A 45 10.14 -16.58 -6.74
C ALA A 45 10.12 -17.21 -8.13
N ASN A 46 11.18 -16.97 -8.90
CA ASN A 46 11.42 -17.58 -10.23
C ASN A 46 10.38 -17.24 -11.32
N VAL A 47 9.65 -16.14 -11.17
CA VAL A 47 8.75 -15.61 -12.20
C VAL A 47 9.34 -14.30 -12.74
N PRO A 48 9.57 -14.16 -14.06
CA PRO A 48 10.04 -12.91 -14.63
C PRO A 48 8.88 -11.91 -14.71
N LEU A 49 8.84 -10.96 -13.76
CA LEU A 49 7.75 -10.00 -13.61
C LEU A 49 8.03 -8.64 -14.26
N ILE A 50 9.10 -8.52 -15.06
CA ILE A 50 9.53 -7.23 -15.64
C ILE A 50 8.42 -6.59 -16.48
N ILE A 51 7.61 -7.38 -17.19
CA ILE A 51 6.50 -6.88 -18.01
C ILE A 51 5.31 -6.41 -17.18
N ASP A 52 5.20 -6.86 -15.93
CA ASP A 52 4.08 -6.57 -15.05
C ASP A 52 4.30 -5.29 -14.22
N VAL A 53 5.55 -4.81 -14.11
CA VAL A 53 5.88 -3.67 -13.22
C VAL A 53 5.18 -2.39 -13.63
N LEU A 54 5.27 -1.99 -14.90
CA LEU A 54 4.68 -0.74 -15.39
C LEU A 54 3.14 -0.75 -15.28
N PRO A 55 2.42 -1.77 -15.81
CA PRO A 55 0.96 -1.84 -15.64
C PRO A 55 0.52 -1.81 -14.18
N LEU A 56 1.28 -2.46 -13.30
CA LEU A 56 0.94 -2.53 -11.89
C LEU A 56 1.19 -1.20 -11.16
N PHE A 57 2.15 -0.40 -11.61
CA PHE A 57 2.34 0.96 -11.10
C PHE A 57 1.22 1.89 -11.57
N ASP A 58 0.74 1.75 -12.82
CA ASP A 58 -0.42 2.48 -13.32
C ASP A 58 -1.68 2.17 -12.49
N ASP A 59 -1.96 0.88 -12.25
CA ASP A 59 -3.10 0.44 -11.42
C ASP A 59 -2.99 0.97 -9.98
N LEU A 60 -1.79 0.95 -9.40
CA LEU A 60 -1.54 1.44 -8.05
C LEU A 60 -1.70 2.96 -7.96
N GLN A 61 -1.24 3.70 -8.96
CA GLN A 61 -1.42 5.16 -9.05
C GLN A 61 -2.90 5.53 -9.15
N ALA A 62 -3.66 4.82 -10.00
CA ALA A 62 -5.11 5.03 -10.13
C ALA A 62 -5.84 4.73 -8.82
N SER A 63 -5.49 3.63 -8.15
CA SER A 63 -6.10 3.24 -6.87
C SER A 63 -5.79 4.24 -5.74
N LEU A 64 -4.56 4.75 -5.67
CA LEU A 64 -4.15 5.76 -4.69
C LEU A 64 -4.80 7.11 -4.97
N THR A 65 -4.92 7.51 -6.23
CA THR A 65 -5.65 8.74 -6.61
C THR A 65 -7.10 8.65 -6.16
N ALA A 66 -7.77 7.53 -6.43
CA ALA A 66 -9.15 7.32 -5.98
C ALA A 66 -9.29 7.39 -4.45
N LEU A 67 -8.31 6.84 -3.72
CA LEU A 67 -8.28 6.91 -2.25
C LEU A 67 -8.04 8.34 -1.72
N CYS A 68 -7.26 9.16 -2.43
CA CYS A 68 -7.07 10.58 -2.10
C CYS A 68 -8.33 11.41 -2.37
N ASP A 69 -9.07 11.08 -3.44
CA ASP A 69 -10.28 11.81 -3.84
C ASP A 69 -11.52 11.42 -3.02
N ASP A 70 -11.48 10.31 -2.28
CA ASP A 70 -12.56 9.84 -1.43
C ASP A 70 -12.64 10.63 -0.11
N THR A 71 -13.31 11.78 -0.13
CA THR A 71 -13.32 12.73 0.99
C THR A 71 -14.24 12.36 2.15
N ASP A 72 -15.15 11.40 1.95
CA ASP A 72 -16.29 11.22 2.85
C ASP A 72 -16.10 10.08 3.87
N ASP A 73 -15.31 9.05 3.52
CA ASP A 73 -15.19 7.83 4.32
C ASP A 73 -13.79 7.61 4.94
N LEU A 74 -12.79 8.44 4.62
CA LEU A 74 -11.42 8.26 5.13
C LEU A 74 -11.05 9.26 6.22
N SER A 75 -10.36 8.78 7.26
CA SER A 75 -9.76 9.68 8.25
C SER A 75 -8.72 10.63 7.62
N PRO A 76 -8.59 11.88 8.10
CA PRO A 76 -7.65 12.85 7.53
C PRO A 76 -6.19 12.38 7.51
N ILE A 77 -5.80 11.52 8.46
CA ILE A 77 -4.45 10.95 8.53
C ILE A 77 -4.21 10.01 7.35
N LEU A 78 -5.23 9.23 6.97
CA LEU A 78 -5.12 8.30 5.87
C LEU A 78 -5.10 9.00 4.51
N HIS A 79 -5.78 10.14 4.34
CA HIS A 79 -5.61 10.96 3.12
C HIS A 79 -4.18 11.44 2.96
N ILE A 80 -3.57 11.95 4.04
CA ILE A 80 -2.17 12.40 4.01
C ILE A 80 -1.25 11.21 3.69
N ALA A 81 -1.52 10.04 4.26
CA ALA A 81 -0.76 8.83 3.99
C ALA A 81 -0.91 8.35 2.53
N ALA A 82 -2.13 8.38 1.99
CA ALA A 82 -2.42 8.05 0.60
C ALA A 82 -1.69 8.98 -0.36
N GLN A 83 -1.71 10.29 -0.09
CA GLN A 83 -0.97 11.28 -0.88
C GLN A 83 0.55 11.02 -0.82
N ALA A 84 1.09 10.68 0.35
CA ALA A 84 2.50 10.35 0.49
C ALA A 84 2.86 9.07 -0.28
N ALA A 85 1.99 8.07 -0.29
CA ALA A 85 2.15 6.85 -1.07
C ALA A 85 2.10 7.13 -2.57
N LEU A 86 1.18 7.98 -3.03
CA LEU A 86 1.06 8.39 -4.43
C LEU A 86 2.36 9.05 -4.93
N LEU A 87 2.92 9.98 -4.16
CA LEU A 87 4.21 10.62 -4.48
C LEU A 87 5.35 9.60 -4.59
N MET A 88 5.32 8.54 -3.79
CA MET A 88 6.33 7.48 -3.85
C MET A 88 6.16 6.61 -5.10
N VAL A 89 4.92 6.28 -5.47
CA VAL A 89 4.64 5.56 -6.73
C VAL A 89 5.12 6.38 -7.91
N GLU A 90 4.71 7.65 -8.02
CA GLU A 90 5.14 8.56 -9.09
C GLU A 90 6.66 8.64 -9.23
N LYS A 91 7.37 8.79 -8.10
CA LYS A 91 8.84 8.81 -8.08
C LYS A 91 9.44 7.54 -8.67
N TYR A 92 8.93 6.36 -8.31
CA TYR A 92 9.46 5.11 -8.81
C TYR A 92 8.97 4.76 -10.22
N THR A 93 7.81 5.26 -10.64
CA THR A 93 7.36 5.18 -12.04
C THR A 93 8.38 5.86 -12.95
N VAL A 94 8.80 7.09 -12.64
CA VAL A 94 9.82 7.81 -13.42
C VAL A 94 11.11 6.99 -13.56
N PHE A 95 11.62 6.43 -12.46
CA PHE A 95 12.83 5.59 -12.51
C PHE A 95 12.64 4.29 -13.29
N THR A 96 11.43 3.75 -13.32
CA THR A 96 11.10 2.52 -14.07
C THR A 96 11.03 2.82 -15.57
N GLU A 97 10.39 3.92 -15.95
CA GLU A 97 10.28 4.38 -17.33
C GLU A 97 11.64 4.80 -17.94
N GLU A 98 12.56 5.35 -17.14
CA GLU A 98 13.93 5.65 -17.60
C GLU A 98 14.73 4.39 -17.98
N CYS A 99 14.28 3.20 -17.58
CA CYS A 99 14.93 1.94 -17.90
C CYS A 99 14.28 1.27 -19.13
N GLU A 100 14.96 1.38 -20.27
CA GLU A 100 14.50 0.82 -21.56
C GLU A 100 14.16 -0.69 -21.50
N MET A 101 14.74 -1.44 -20.56
CA MET A 101 14.51 -2.87 -20.41
C MET A 101 13.03 -3.22 -20.16
N TYR A 102 12.28 -2.36 -19.46
CA TYR A 102 10.84 -2.59 -19.23
C TYR A 102 10.07 -2.55 -20.56
N TYR A 103 10.31 -1.53 -21.39
CA TYR A 103 9.66 -1.40 -22.69
C TYR A 103 10.10 -2.46 -23.69
N ILE A 104 11.40 -2.80 -23.72
CA ILE A 104 11.92 -3.87 -24.58
C ILE A 104 11.25 -5.20 -24.21
N ALA A 105 11.19 -5.53 -22.92
CA ALA A 105 10.57 -6.78 -22.47
C ALA A 105 9.08 -6.83 -22.83
N ILE A 106 8.33 -5.74 -22.60
CA ILE A 106 6.91 -5.65 -22.96
C ILE A 106 6.70 -5.81 -24.47
N GLY A 107 7.52 -5.16 -25.31
CA GLY A 107 7.42 -5.26 -26.76
C GLY A 107 7.85 -6.61 -27.35
N MET A 108 8.55 -7.43 -26.57
CA MET A 108 8.97 -8.79 -26.96
C MET A 108 7.97 -9.89 -26.57
N CYS A 109 6.94 -9.57 -25.78
CA CYS A 109 5.85 -10.47 -25.41
C CYS A 109 4.69 -10.41 -26.41
#